data_AF-A0A3D4GZ52-F1
#
_entry.id   AF-A0A3D4GZ52-F1
#
_cell.length_a   1.000
_cell.length_b   1.000
_cell.length_c   1.000
_cell.angle_alpha   90.00
_cell.angle_beta   90.00
_cell.angle_gamma   90.00
#
_symmetry.space_group_name_H-M   'P 1'
#
loop_
_entity.id
_entity.type
_entity.pdbx_description
1 polymer ?
#
loop_
_entity_poly.entity_id
_entity_poly.type
_entity_poly.pdbx_seq_one_letter_code
_entity_poly.pdbx_strand_id
1 'polypeptide(L)'
;MKVGSRSRYRRGALVFSNRPNSTEHLAVSIRKKRLGGFELVVHVLDVSAYSPVDSPLDSEASDRMGRLNLPDHARPLYPIPPDLLAFRPGEKRPSLTLT
;
A
#
# COMPACT_ATOMS: atom_id res chain seq x y z
N MET A 1 -6.35 -5.41 20.29
CA MET A 1 -6.71 -4.97 18.92
C MET A 1 -7.35 -6.14 18.18
N LYS A 2 -8.59 -6.02 17.69
CA LYS A 2 -9.21 -7.06 16.85
C LYS A 2 -8.44 -7.11 15.53
N VAL A 3 -7.69 -8.19 15.30
CA VAL A 3 -7.07 -8.46 13.99
C VAL A 3 -8.23 -8.57 12.99
N GLY A 4 -8.35 -7.58 12.11
CA GLY A 4 -9.37 -7.58 11.06
C GLY A 4 -9.24 -8.87 10.24
N SER A 5 -10.35 -9.60 10.13
CA SER A 5 -10.46 -10.76 9.23
C SER A 5 -9.97 -10.35 7.84
N ARG A 6 -8.88 -10.97 7.36
CA ARG A 6 -8.37 -10.76 6.00
C ARG A 6 -9.46 -11.13 5.00
N SER A 7 -10.13 -10.12 4.45
CA SER A 7 -11.15 -10.29 3.42
C SER A 7 -10.52 -10.91 2.17
N ARG A 8 -11.23 -11.84 1.54
CA ARG A 8 -10.77 -12.53 0.34
C ARG A 8 -10.56 -11.53 -0.81
N TYR A 9 -9.44 -11.73 -1.50
CA TYR A 9 -9.03 -11.19 -2.80
C TYR A 9 -10.11 -10.40 -3.57
N ARG A 10 -9.92 -9.07 -3.71
CA ARG A 10 -10.79 -8.26 -4.59
C ARG A 10 -10.24 -8.32 -6.03
N ARG A 11 -10.97 -9.02 -6.91
CA ARG A 11 -10.72 -9.01 -8.36
C ARG A 11 -11.13 -7.66 -8.96
N GLY A 12 -10.39 -7.19 -9.97
CA GLY A 12 -10.71 -5.95 -10.69
C GLY A 12 -10.21 -4.66 -10.03
N ALA A 13 -9.17 -4.74 -9.19
CA ALA A 13 -8.49 -3.54 -8.71
C ALA A 13 -7.70 -2.90 -9.86
N LEU A 14 -7.89 -1.60 -10.03
CA LEU A 14 -7.10 -0.76 -10.90
C LEU A 14 -6.01 -0.12 -10.04
N VAL A 15 -4.77 -0.34 -10.42
CA VAL A 15 -3.62 0.29 -9.77
C VAL A 15 -3.29 1.53 -10.58
N PHE A 16 -3.25 2.69 -9.93
CA PHE A 16 -2.99 3.95 -10.59
C PHE A 16 -1.56 4.39 -10.29
N SER A 17 -0.77 4.51 -11.36
CA SER A 17 0.52 5.16 -11.32
C SER A 17 0.35 6.64 -11.59
N ASN A 18 0.69 7.50 -10.63
CA ASN A 18 0.68 8.94 -10.88
C ASN A 18 1.93 9.39 -11.67
N ARG A 19 3.01 8.58 -11.70
CA ARG A 19 4.26 8.86 -12.43
C ARG A 19 5.01 7.58 -12.77
N PRO A 20 5.78 7.54 -13.88
CA PRO A 20 6.84 6.55 -14.02
C PRO A 20 7.77 6.66 -12.79
N ASN A 21 8.02 5.53 -12.13
CA ASN A 21 8.84 5.39 -10.91
C ASN A 21 8.21 5.84 -9.56
N SER A 22 6.90 6.10 -9.50
CA SER A 22 6.21 6.22 -8.21
C SER A 22 6.02 4.83 -7.59
N THR A 23 6.41 4.60 -6.34
CA THR A 23 6.02 3.38 -5.63
C THR A 23 4.51 3.41 -5.39
N GLU A 24 3.79 2.48 -6.01
CA GLU A 24 2.33 2.42 -6.01
C GLU A 24 1.83 1.83 -4.69
N HIS A 25 1.69 2.69 -3.67
CA HIS A 25 1.14 2.31 -2.37
C HIS A 25 -0.40 2.33 -2.35
N LEU A 26 -1.04 2.76 -3.43
CA LEU A 26 -2.49 2.93 -3.54
C LEU A 26 -3.05 2.21 -4.76
N ALA A 27 -4.16 1.50 -4.57
CA ALA A 27 -4.97 0.95 -5.63
C ALA A 27 -6.45 1.23 -5.36
N VAL A 28 -7.29 1.23 -6.38
CA VAL A 28 -8.73 1.49 -6.26
C VAL A 28 -9.51 0.48 -7.08
N SER A 29 -10.60 -0.03 -6.52
CA SER A 29 -11.57 -0.85 -7.26
C SER A 29 -12.92 -0.17 -7.27
N ILE A 30 -13.64 -0.30 -8.38
CA ILE A 30 -15.01 0.21 -8.51
C ILE A 30 -15.90 -0.99 -8.82
N ARG A 31 -17.00 -1.12 -8.07
CA ARG A 31 -18.04 -2.11 -8.38
C ARG A 31 -19.42 -1.46 -8.45
N LYS A 32 -20.26 -1.95 -9.36
CA LYS A 32 -21.67 -1.57 -9.41
C LYS A 32 -22.41 -2.23 -8.25
N LYS A 33 -23.24 -1.48 -7.52
CA LYS A 33 -24.08 -2.04 -6.44
C LYS A 33 -25.34 -2.66 -7.04
N ARG A 34 -25.90 -3.68 -6.37
CA ARG A 34 -27.07 -4.43 -6.83
C ARG A 34 -28.31 -3.55 -7.08
N LEU A 35 -28.50 -2.50 -6.28
CA LEU A 35 -29.65 -1.59 -6.33
C LEU A 35 -29.36 -0.30 -7.12
N GLY A 36 -28.31 -0.31 -7.97
CA GLY A 36 -27.84 0.89 -8.65
C GLY A 36 -26.76 1.64 -7.87
N GLY A 37 -26.08 2.55 -8.57
CA GLY A 37 -24.90 3.26 -8.05
C GLY A 37 -23.62 2.43 -8.06
N PHE A 38 -22.55 3.05 -7.56
CA PHE A 38 -21.20 2.47 -7.52
C PHE A 38 -20.64 2.49 -6.10
N GLU A 39 -19.74 1.56 -5.83
CA GLU A 39 -18.88 1.54 -4.66
C GLU A 39 -17.45 1.73 -5.14
N LEU A 40 -16.82 2.80 -4.67
CA LEU A 40 -15.39 3.01 -4.78
C LEU A 40 -14.75 2.40 -3.55
N VAL A 41 -13.66 1.68 -3.76
CA VAL A 41 -12.91 1.00 -2.70
C VAL A 41 -11.46 1.37 -2.85
N VAL A 42 -10.87 1.91 -1.78
CA VAL A 42 -9.47 2.30 -1.74
C VAL A 42 -8.67 1.23 -1.00
N HIS A 43 -7.57 0.82 -1.60
CA HIS A 43 -6.62 -0.14 -1.07
C HIS A 43 -5.29 0.58 -0.80
N VAL A 44 -4.87 0.60 0.45
CA VAL A 44 -3.56 1.09 0.87
C VAL A 44 -2.68 -0.11 1.12
N LEU A 45 -1.45 -0.12 0.58
CA LEU A 45 -0.50 -1.18 0.84
C LEU A 45 -0.25 -1.28 2.35
N ASP A 46 -0.37 -2.48 2.89
CA ASP A 46 -0.17 -2.72 4.32
C ASP A 46 1.32 -2.93 4.62
N VAL A 47 2.01 -1.83 4.91
CA VAL A 47 3.44 -1.86 5.27
C VAL A 47 3.65 -2.52 6.64
N SER A 48 2.65 -2.53 7.52
CA SER A 48 2.75 -3.18 8.84
C SER A 48 2.91 -4.70 8.74
N ALA A 49 2.52 -5.29 7.60
CA ALA A 49 2.79 -6.69 7.30
C ALA A 49 4.30 -6.99 7.09
N TYR A 50 5.12 -5.97 6.84
CA TYR A 50 6.57 -6.07 6.62
C TYR A 50 7.39 -5.41 7.73
N SER A 51 6.84 -4.43 8.44
CA SER A 51 7.46 -3.73 9.57
C SER A 51 6.58 -3.87 10.81
N PRO A 52 6.75 -4.94 11.60
CA PRO A 52 6.04 -5.10 12.86
C PRO A 52 6.35 -3.95 13.82
N VAL A 53 5.38 -3.61 14.67
CA VAL A 53 5.54 -2.62 15.74
C VAL A 53 6.73 -3.01 16.63
N ASP A 54 7.52 -2.01 17.03
CA ASP A 54 8.72 -2.15 17.87
C ASP A 54 9.87 -2.96 17.24
N SER A 55 9.79 -3.28 15.95
CA SER A 55 10.91 -3.90 15.24
C SER A 55 12.04 -2.89 14.97
N PRO A 56 13.29 -3.35 14.70
CA PRO A 56 14.36 -2.44 14.31
C PRO A 56 14.01 -1.57 13.08
N LEU A 57 13.24 -2.12 12.14
CA LEU A 57 12.73 -1.39 10.97
C LEU A 57 11.74 -0.29 11.35
N ASP A 58 10.89 -0.55 12.35
CA ASP A 58 9.91 0.42 12.85
C ASP A 58 10.59 1.54 13.63
N SER A 59 11.56 1.21 14.49
CA SER A 59 12.39 2.20 15.20
C SER A 59 13.13 3.10 14.22
N GLU A 60 13.80 2.52 13.23
CA GLU A 60 14.52 3.30 12.22
C GLU A 60 13.58 4.17 11.37
N ALA A 61 12.41 3.65 11.01
CA ALA A 61 11.41 4.43 10.28
C ALA A 61 10.83 5.58 11.12
N SER A 62 10.62 5.35 12.41
CA SER A 62 10.22 6.37 13.38
C SER A 62 11.27 7.49 13.45
N ASP A 63 12.55 7.12 13.59
CA ASP A 63 13.67 8.07 13.62
C ASP A 63 13.78 8.88 12.32
N ARG A 64 13.53 8.24 11.17
CA ARG A 64 13.56 8.88 9.85
C ARG A 64 12.36 9.80 9.60
N MET A 65 11.22 9.57 10.26
CA MET A 65 9.91 10.24 10.10
C MET A 65 9.27 10.17 8.70
N GLY A 66 10.05 10.04 7.63
CA GLY A 66 9.56 10.03 6.26
C GLY A 66 10.65 9.70 5.24
N ARG A 67 10.24 9.59 3.98
CA ARG A 67 11.16 9.51 2.84
C ARG A 67 11.70 10.91 2.56
N LEU A 68 13.03 11.05 2.50
CA LEU A 68 13.68 12.30 2.11
C LEU A 68 14.00 12.27 0.62
N ASN A 69 13.36 13.15 -0.16
CA ASN A 69 13.63 13.30 -1.58
C ASN A 69 14.58 14.49 -1.80
N LEU A 70 15.78 14.23 -2.30
CA LEU A 70 16.78 15.23 -2.67
C LEU A 70 16.84 15.30 -4.21
N PRO A 71 17.42 16.37 -4.80
CA PRO A 71 17.48 16.53 -6.25
C PRO A 71 18.09 15.33 -6.99
N ASP A 72 19.18 14.78 -6.45
CA ASP A 72 19.97 13.73 -7.13
C ASP A 72 19.73 12.32 -6.58
N HIS A 73 19.07 12.20 -5.43
CA HIS A 73 18.80 10.90 -4.80
C HIS A 73 17.62 10.97 -3.83
N ALA A 74 17.04 9.82 -3.51
CA ALA A 74 16.06 9.71 -2.44
C ALA A 74 16.58 8.76 -1.36
N ARG A 75 16.43 9.16 -0.09
CA ARG A 75 16.61 8.27 1.06
C ARG A 75 15.25 7.66 1.38
N PRO A 76 15.03 6.35 1.18
CA PRO A 76 13.75 5.72 1.43
C PRO A 76 13.44 5.72 2.93
N LEU A 77 12.14 5.70 3.28
CA LEU A 77 11.73 5.57 4.67
C LEU A 77 12.19 4.22 5.25
N TYR A 78 11.87 3.12 4.57
CA TYR A 78 12.26 1.78 4.97
C TYR A 78 13.41 1.25 4.10
N PRO A 79 14.37 0.49 4.65
CA PRO A 79 15.35 -0.27 3.88
C PRO A 79 14.75 -1.57 3.31
N ILE A 80 13.51 -1.51 2.82
CA ILE A 80 12.80 -2.64 2.19
C ILE A 80 12.88 -2.45 0.67
N PRO A 81 13.07 -3.54 -0.11
CA PRO A 81 13.05 -3.46 -1.56
C PRO A 81 11.80 -2.72 -2.07
N PRO A 82 11.93 -1.69 -2.92
CA PRO A 82 10.80 -0.92 -3.43
C PRO A 82 9.73 -1.79 -4.09
N ASP A 83 10.15 -2.85 -4.77
CA ASP A 83 9.27 -3.84 -5.39
C ASP A 83 8.38 -4.57 -4.38
N LEU A 84 8.78 -4.66 -3.11
CA LEU A 84 7.92 -5.21 -2.07
C LEU A 84 6.87 -4.21 -1.57
N LEU A 85 7.16 -2.93 -1.73
CA LEU A 85 6.32 -1.81 -1.29
C LEU A 85 5.50 -1.19 -2.43
N ALA A 86 5.19 -1.96 -3.48
CA ALA A 86 4.34 -1.53 -4.57
C ALA A 86 3.27 -2.58 -4.90
N PHE A 87 2.09 -2.11 -5.29
CA PHE A 87 1.14 -2.93 -6.04
C PHE A 87 1.69 -3.15 -7.46
N ARG A 88 1.65 -4.39 -7.96
CA ARG A 88 2.06 -4.73 -9.33
C ARG A 88 0.98 -5.60 -9.99
N PRO A 89 0.73 -5.43 -11.30
CA PRO A 89 -0.20 -6.29 -12.01
C PRO A 89 0.14 -7.78 -11.86
N GLY A 90 -0.85 -8.58 -11.47
CA GLY A 90 -0.69 -10.03 -11.29
C GLY A 90 -0.07 -10.46 -9.94
N GLU A 91 0.43 -9.53 -9.14
CA GLU A 91 1.01 -9.84 -7.83
C GLU A 91 0.02 -9.65 -6.68
N LYS A 92 0.07 -10.56 -5.71
CA LYS A 92 -0.73 -10.44 -4.48
C LYS A 92 0.05 -9.67 -3.43
N ARG A 93 -0.58 -8.64 -2.87
CA ARG A 93 -0.01 -7.80 -1.82
C ARG A 93 -0.97 -7.65 -0.64
N PRO A 94 -0.45 -7.56 0.60
CA PRO A 94 -1.26 -7.23 1.75
C PRO A 94 -1.73 -5.76 1.63
N SER A 95 -2.98 -5.51 1.98
CA SER A 95 -3.57 -4.17 1.88
C SER A 95 -4.59 -3.93 2.98
N LEU A 96 -4.62 -2.71 3.50
CA LEU A 96 -5.74 -2.18 4.25
C LEU A 96 -6.77 -1.61 3.28
N THR A 97 -8.04 -1.96 3.45
CA THR A 97 -9.11 -1.59 2.49
C THR A 97 -10.17 -0.72 3.16
N LEU A 98 -10.55 0.36 2.47
CA LEU A 98 -11.55 1.34 2.87
C LEU A 98 -12.66 1.37 1.80
N THR A 99 -13.93 1.41 2.20
CA THR A 99 -15.12 1.33 1.32
C THR A 99 -16.11 2.43 1.63
#